data_AF-A0A2M8EV21-F1
#
_entry.id   AF-A0A2M8EV21-F1
#
_cell.length_a   1.000
_cell.length_b   1.000
_cell.length_c   1.000
_cell.angle_alpha   90.00
_cell.angle_beta   90.00
_cell.angle_gamma   90.00
#
_symmetry.space_group_name_H-M   'P 1'
#
loop_
_entity.id
_entity.type
_entity.pdbx_description
1 polymer ?
#
loop_
_entity_poly.entity_id
_entity_poly.type
_entity_poly.pdbx_seq_one_letter_code
_entity_poly.pdbx_strand_id
1 'polypeptide(L)'
;MYTYEQTNELCNYTRGKTTCGSCAHAVNSCHYGGATGSDGALAIDFGNEKNGNVIIQSALNCGAKSARCENASGATVACSDSSANHIHISDRNCDRN
;
A
#
# COMPACT_ATOMS: atom_id res chain seq x y z
N MET A 1 4.56 10.38 -2.37
CA MET A 1 5.07 9.76 -3.61
C MET A 1 4.46 8.38 -3.70
N TYR A 2 3.30 8.23 -4.37
CA TYR A 2 2.65 6.93 -4.53
C TYR A 2 3.60 5.94 -5.22
N THR A 3 3.68 4.71 -4.71
CA THR A 3 4.60 3.70 -5.23
C THR A 3 3.88 2.91 -6.32
N TYR A 4 4.21 3.20 -7.57
CA TYR A 4 3.86 2.34 -8.70
C TYR A 4 4.82 1.15 -8.75
N GLU A 5 4.35 -0.02 -9.19
CA GLU A 5 5.23 -1.18 -9.36
C GLU A 5 6.17 -0.97 -10.55
N GLN A 6 7.48 -1.01 -10.31
CA GLN A 6 8.51 -0.77 -11.32
C GLN A 6 8.91 -2.04 -12.09
N THR A 7 8.85 -3.19 -11.44
CA THR A 7 9.36 -4.45 -12.03
C THR A 7 8.37 -5.07 -13.01
N ASN A 8 7.07 -5.06 -12.68
CA ASN A 8 6.00 -5.58 -13.52
C ASN A 8 5.00 -4.47 -13.81
N GLU A 9 5.38 -3.51 -14.64
CA GLU A 9 4.55 -2.32 -14.92
C GLU A 9 3.13 -2.66 -15.38
N LEU A 10 2.96 -3.80 -16.06
CA LEU A 10 1.64 -4.32 -16.47
C LEU A 10 0.68 -4.46 -15.28
N CYS A 11 1.15 -4.82 -14.09
CA CYS A 11 0.33 -4.96 -12.89
C CYS A 11 -0.36 -3.64 -12.50
N ASN A 12 0.24 -2.49 -12.78
CA ASN A 12 -0.37 -1.18 -12.54
C ASN A 12 -1.60 -0.96 -13.44
N TYR A 13 -1.54 -1.41 -14.69
CA TYR A 13 -2.63 -1.26 -15.67
C TYR A 13 -3.69 -2.35 -15.53
N THR A 14 -3.28 -3.57 -15.18
CA THR A 14 -4.17 -4.72 -15.03
C THR A 14 -4.78 -4.83 -13.64
N ARG A 15 -4.40 -3.95 -12.71
CA ARG A 15 -4.81 -3.95 -11.30
C ARG A 15 -4.41 -5.25 -10.59
N GLY A 16 -3.19 -5.71 -10.82
CA GLY A 16 -2.64 -6.93 -10.22
C GLY A 16 -3.16 -8.24 -10.85
N LYS A 17 -3.93 -8.20 -11.95
CA LYS A 17 -4.35 -9.43 -12.63
C LYS A 17 -3.14 -10.18 -13.18
N THR A 18 -3.02 -11.44 -12.80
CA THR A 18 -1.86 -12.30 -13.07
C THR A 18 -1.78 -12.84 -14.50
N THR A 19 -2.70 -12.43 -15.39
CA THR A 19 -2.74 -12.85 -16.79
C THR A 19 -1.42 -12.58 -17.53
N CYS A 20 -0.59 -11.66 -17.03
CA CYS A 20 0.71 -11.32 -17.61
C CYS A 20 1.92 -11.57 -16.69
N GLY A 21 1.76 -12.31 -15.59
CA GLY A 21 2.83 -12.62 -14.65
C GLY A 21 2.45 -12.42 -13.18
N SER A 22 3.41 -12.64 -12.28
CA SER A 22 3.25 -12.40 -10.85
C SER A 22 3.35 -10.91 -10.54
N CYS A 23 2.45 -10.39 -9.72
CA CYS A 23 2.44 -9.00 -9.27
C CYS A 23 2.90 -8.90 -7.81
N ALA A 24 3.50 -7.77 -7.43
CA ALA A 24 3.98 -7.54 -6.06
C ALA A 24 2.85 -7.44 -5.02
N HIS A 25 1.68 -6.94 -5.41
CA HIS A 25 0.53 -6.77 -4.54
C HIS A 25 -0.68 -7.58 -5.02
N ALA A 26 -1.68 -7.71 -4.14
CA ALA A 26 -2.91 -8.43 -4.45
C ALA A 26 -3.71 -7.77 -5.59
N VAL A 27 -4.59 -8.55 -6.21
CA VAL A 27 -5.52 -8.06 -7.24
C VAL A 27 -6.40 -6.95 -6.65
N ASN A 28 -6.47 -5.82 -7.36
CA ASN A 28 -7.15 -4.59 -6.95
C ASN A 28 -6.59 -3.95 -5.68
N SER A 29 -5.31 -4.15 -5.36
CA SER A 29 -4.65 -3.40 -4.27
C SER A 29 -4.68 -1.89 -4.53
N CYS A 30 -4.69 -1.10 -3.45
CA CYS A 30 -4.58 0.36 -3.54
C CYS A 30 -3.31 0.81 -4.29
N HIS A 31 -2.21 0.05 -4.23
CA HIS A 31 -0.98 0.35 -4.99
C HIS A 31 -1.22 0.35 -6.51
N TYR A 32 -2.24 -0.38 -6.98
CA TYR A 32 -2.69 -0.38 -8.38
C TYR A 32 -3.98 0.42 -8.61
N GLY A 33 -4.38 1.27 -7.66
CA GLY A 33 -5.55 2.12 -7.77
C GLY A 33 -6.88 1.50 -7.37
N GLY A 34 -6.84 0.37 -6.66
CA GLY A 34 -8.07 -0.27 -6.16
C GLY A 34 -8.84 -1.01 -7.26
N ALA A 35 -10.14 -1.23 -7.05
CA ALA A 35 -11.00 -1.97 -7.97
C ALA A 35 -11.55 -1.10 -9.11
N THR A 36 -11.85 0.16 -8.84
CA THR A 36 -12.40 1.14 -9.80
C THR A 36 -11.30 1.81 -10.64
N GLY A 37 -10.12 2.07 -10.04
CA GLY A 37 -8.87 2.46 -10.69
C GLY A 37 -8.93 3.57 -11.74
N SER A 38 -9.58 4.69 -11.43
CA SER A 38 -9.53 5.91 -12.25
C SER A 38 -8.36 6.83 -11.90
N ASP A 39 -7.78 6.68 -10.70
CA ASP A 39 -6.96 7.73 -10.07
C ASP A 39 -5.46 7.37 -9.98
N GLY A 40 -5.03 6.30 -10.65
CA GLY A 40 -3.66 5.77 -10.54
C GLY A 40 -3.41 5.09 -9.19
N ALA A 41 -2.15 5.03 -8.75
CA ALA A 41 -1.80 4.43 -7.46
C ALA A 41 -2.36 5.24 -6.29
N LEU A 42 -3.05 4.57 -5.36
CA LEU A 42 -3.74 5.12 -4.20
C LEU A 42 -3.15 4.63 -2.87
N ALA A 43 -1.96 4.03 -2.88
CA ALA A 43 -1.23 3.70 -1.67
C ALA A 43 0.27 3.95 -1.80
N ILE A 44 0.93 3.93 -0.65
CA ILE A 44 2.37 4.08 -0.50
C ILE A 44 2.84 3.25 0.69
N ASP A 45 4.02 2.65 0.54
CA ASP A 45 4.74 1.97 1.61
C ASP A 45 5.97 2.80 2.03
N PHE A 46 6.15 3.04 3.34
CA PHE A 46 7.33 3.69 3.90
C PHE A 46 8.18 2.69 4.70
N GLY A 47 9.49 2.61 4.40
CA GLY A 47 10.46 1.85 5.20
C GLY A 47 11.03 2.67 6.36
N ASN A 48 10.23 2.95 7.39
CA ASN A 48 10.64 3.74 8.55
C ASN A 48 9.84 3.37 9.81
N GLU A 49 9.78 2.08 10.12
CA GLU A 49 8.95 1.45 11.14
C GLU A 49 9.27 2.01 12.53
N LYS A 50 10.54 2.38 12.76
CA LYS A 50 11.00 3.06 13.98
C LYS A 50 10.20 4.32 14.29
N ASN A 51 9.77 5.07 13.27
CA ASN A 51 8.92 6.25 13.40
C ASN A 51 7.46 5.97 12.99
N GLY A 52 7.08 4.70 12.85
CA GLY A 52 5.82 4.28 12.23
C GLY A 52 4.59 4.86 12.91
N ASN A 53 4.54 4.90 14.24
CA ASN A 53 3.41 5.48 14.98
C ASN A 53 3.19 6.97 14.65
N VAL A 54 4.28 7.75 14.53
CA VAL A 54 4.21 9.18 14.19
C VAL A 54 3.73 9.37 12.75
N ILE A 55 4.24 8.54 11.83
CA ILE A 55 3.85 8.56 10.42
C ILE A 55 2.37 8.20 10.27
N ILE A 56 1.92 7.13 10.93
CA ILE A 56 0.52 6.68 10.93
C ILE A 56 -0.39 7.79 11.42
N GLN A 57 -0.11 8.36 12.59
CA GLN A 57 -0.93 9.42 13.16
C GLN A 57 -0.97 10.64 12.24
N SER A 58 0.17 11.02 11.65
CA SER A 58 0.24 12.14 10.71
C SER A 58 -0.59 11.87 9.45
N ALA A 59 -0.51 10.67 8.88
CA ALA A 59 -1.25 10.32 7.68
C ALA A 59 -2.77 10.30 7.93
N LEU A 60 -3.21 9.75 9.07
CA LEU A 60 -4.61 9.77 9.45
C LEU A 60 -5.12 11.19 9.67
N ASN A 61 -4.32 12.05 10.31
CA ASN A 61 -4.65 13.47 10.47
C ASN A 61 -4.73 14.23 9.14
N CYS A 62 -3.89 13.86 8.16
CA CYS A 62 -3.95 14.36 6.79
C CYS A 62 -5.12 13.77 5.97
N GLY A 63 -5.88 12.83 6.54
CA GLY A 63 -7.11 12.32 5.94
C GLY A 63 -6.96 11.04 5.13
N ALA A 64 -5.87 10.30 5.28
CA ALA A 64 -5.71 8.96 4.72
C ALA A 64 -6.85 8.04 5.18
N LYS A 65 -7.27 7.09 4.32
CA LYS A 65 -8.29 6.10 4.68
C LYS A 65 -7.77 5.13 5.73
N SER A 66 -6.52 4.70 5.55
CA SER A 66 -5.86 3.78 6.46
C SER A 66 -4.35 4.05 6.46
N ALA A 67 -3.73 3.88 7.62
CA ALA A 67 -2.29 3.90 7.79
C ALA A 67 -1.93 2.89 8.89
N ARG A 68 -1.00 1.98 8.62
CA ARG A 68 -0.64 0.89 9.54
C ARG A 68 0.74 0.33 9.25
N CYS A 69 1.39 -0.25 10.26
CA CYS A 69 2.58 -1.05 10.04
C CYS A 69 2.18 -2.46 9.59
N GLU A 70 2.91 -3.00 8.61
CA GLU A 70 2.70 -4.34 8.07
C GLU A 70 4.00 -5.14 8.09
N ASN A 71 3.87 -6.46 8.14
CA ASN A 71 4.97 -7.37 7.87
C ASN A 71 5.09 -7.70 6.37
N ALA A 72 6.08 -8.50 5.99
CA ALA A 72 6.32 -8.88 4.59
C ALA A 72 5.16 -9.63 3.92
N SER A 73 4.22 -10.19 4.71
CA SER A 73 3.02 -10.86 4.20
C SER A 73 1.81 -9.92 4.07
N GLY A 74 1.98 -8.62 4.36
CA GLY A 74 0.89 -7.64 4.37
C GLY A 74 -0.03 -7.73 5.59
N ALA A 75 0.34 -8.48 6.63
CA ALA A 75 -0.45 -8.53 7.86
C ALA A 75 -0.16 -7.31 8.73
N THR A 76 -1.22 -6.73 9.31
CA THR A 76 -1.08 -5.60 10.25
C THR A 76 -0.37 -6.06 11.51
N VAL A 77 0.68 -5.35 11.91
CA VAL A 77 1.47 -5.61 13.11
C VAL A 77 1.73 -4.30 13.87
N ALA A 78 2.15 -4.40 15.12
CA ALA A 78 2.64 -3.22 15.83
C ALA A 78 3.92 -2.70 15.16
N CYS A 79 4.10 -1.38 15.09
CA CYS A 79 5.32 -0.81 14.49
C CYS A 79 6.60 -1.14 15.25
N SER A 80 6.48 -1.51 16.53
CA SER A 80 7.59 -1.98 17.36
C SER A 80 7.86 -3.49 17.24
N ASP A 81 7.03 -4.22 16.50
CA ASP A 81 7.20 -5.64 16.27
C ASP A 81 8.45 -5.89 15.39
N SER A 82 9.23 -6.93 15.68
CA SER A 82 10.42 -7.26 14.90
C SER A 82 10.09 -7.75 13.48
N SER A 83 8.84 -8.16 13.24
CA SER A 83 8.33 -8.52 11.92
C SER A 83 7.81 -7.34 11.11
N ALA A 84 7.69 -6.14 11.70
CA ALA A 84 7.31 -4.94 10.97
C ALA A 84 8.34 -4.67 9.86
N ASN A 85 7.85 -4.48 8.64
CA ASN A 85 8.65 -4.33 7.44
C ASN A 85 8.48 -2.96 6.80
N HIS A 86 7.25 -2.44 6.77
CA HIS A 86 6.92 -1.13 6.21
C HIS A 86 5.66 -0.54 6.86
N ILE A 87 5.43 0.76 6.67
CA ILE A 87 4.16 1.43 6.94
C ILE A 87 3.36 1.54 5.65
N HIS A 88 2.23 0.86 5.58
CA HIS A 88 1.29 0.94 4.48
C HIS A 88 0.27 2.05 4.71
N ILE A 89 0.11 2.95 3.74
CA ILE A 89 -0.83 4.07 3.80
C ILE A 89 -1.67 4.10 2.52
N SER A 90 -2.99 4.13 2.67
CA SER A 90 -3.94 4.22 1.57
C SER A 90 -4.69 5.54 1.55
N ASP A 91 -4.85 6.11 0.36
CA ASP A 91 -5.65 7.30 0.09
C ASP A 91 -7.12 7.10 0.47
N ARG A 92 -7.82 8.21 0.76
CA ARG A 92 -9.26 8.24 1.07
C ARG A 92 -10.10 7.54 0.02
N ASN A 93 -9.73 7.70 -1.25
CA ASN A 93 -10.50 7.20 -2.38
C ASN A 93 -10.24 5.72 -2.68
N CYS A 94 -9.29 5.07 -2.00
CA CYS A 94 -9.03 3.66 -2.27
C CYS A 94 -10.22 2.79 -1.83
N ASP A 95 -10.86 2.14 -2.78
CA ASP A 95 -12.05 1.30 -2.57
C ASP A 95 -11.72 -0.13 -2.11
N ARG A 96 -10.49 -0.62 -2.38
CA ARG A 96 -10.07 -1.98 -2.07
C ARG A 96 -8.57 -2.09 -1.86
N ASN A 97 -8.17 -2.92 -0.90
CA ASN A 97 -6.78 -3.25 -0.62
C ASN A 97 -6.62 -4.74 -0.33
#